data_AF-A0A2P6W3J1-F1
#
_entry.id   AF-A0A2P6W3J1-F1
#
_cell.length_a   1.000
_cell.length_b   1.000
_cell.length_c   1.000
_cell.angle_alpha   90.00
_cell.angle_beta   90.00
_cell.angle_gamma   90.00
#
_symmetry.space_group_name_H-M   'P 1'
#
loop_
_entity.id
_entity.type
_entity.pdbx_description
1 polymer ?
#
loop_
_entity_poly.entity_id
_entity_poly.type
_entity_poly.pdbx_seq_one_letter_code
_entity_poly.pdbx_strand_id
1 'polypeptide(L)'
;MPVAIRTRKVEEGKHRIVSYHNSPEKLSEQEKEDSILIEQLPEKESKPGKVAEMFYNPENGEVWTEYKEKERNDREGMEEVVNLLQQINQRLESIDQKIDG
;
A
#
# COMPACT_ATOMS: atom_id res chain seq x y z
N MET A 1 -7.64 -16.18 -15.22
CA MET A 1 -7.13 -15.46 -16.41
C MET A 1 -5.72 -15.03 -16.06
N PRO A 2 -4.73 -15.26 -16.93
CA PRO A 2 -3.35 -14.89 -16.64
C PRO A 2 -3.24 -13.39 -16.40
N VAL A 3 -2.25 -12.99 -15.61
CA VAL A 3 -1.93 -11.60 -15.29
C VAL A 3 -0.52 -11.32 -15.77
N ALA A 4 -0.33 -10.19 -16.44
CA ALA A 4 0.98 -9.71 -16.84
C ALA A 4 1.53 -8.83 -15.73
N ILE A 5 2.72 -9.14 -15.21
CA ILE A 5 3.38 -8.36 -14.15
C ILE A 5 4.68 -7.76 -14.65
N ARG A 6 5.00 -6.57 -14.14
CA ARG A 6 6.35 -6.00 -14.23
C ARG A 6 6.95 -5.94 -12.84
N THR A 7 8.23 -6.24 -12.76
CA THR A 7 8.92 -6.39 -11.48
C THR A 7 10.20 -5.57 -11.43
N ARG A 8 10.65 -5.22 -10.22
CA ARG A 8 11.95 -4.61 -9.96
C ARG A 8 12.70 -5.48 -8.96
N LYS A 9 13.95 -5.85 -9.27
CA LYS A 9 14.80 -6.60 -8.35
C LYS A 9 15.00 -5.81 -7.04
N VAL A 10 14.75 -6.48 -5.92
CA VAL A 10 15.02 -5.95 -4.58
C VAL A 10 16.25 -6.65 -4.01
N GLU A 11 16.25 -7.98 -4.06
CA GLU A 11 17.35 -8.86 -3.68
C GLU A 11 17.26 -10.17 -4.50
N GLU A 12 18.15 -11.12 -4.25
CA GLU A 12 18.10 -12.44 -4.89
C GLU A 12 16.83 -13.19 -4.47
N GLY A 13 16.18 -13.88 -5.42
CA GLY A 13 14.89 -14.53 -5.18
C GLY A 13 13.70 -13.59 -4.89
N LYS A 14 13.88 -12.26 -4.88
CA LYS A 14 12.81 -11.30 -4.50
C LYS A 14 12.76 -10.08 -5.41
N HIS A 15 11.74 -10.05 -6.25
CA HIS A 15 11.43 -8.91 -7.10
C HIS A 15 10.09 -8.28 -6.67
N ARG A 16 10.06 -6.96 -6.48
CA ARG A 16 8.81 -6.24 -6.16
C ARG A 16 7.98 -6.07 -7.41
N ILE A 17 6.70 -6.45 -7.38
CA ILE A 17 5.75 -6.18 -8.46
C ILE A 17 5.45 -4.68 -8.45
N VAL A 18 5.79 -3.99 -9.54
CA VAL A 18 5.61 -2.53 -9.68
C VAL A 18 4.34 -2.17 -10.43
N SER A 19 3.89 -3.04 -11.34
CA SER A 19 2.62 -2.91 -12.06
C SER A 19 2.13 -4.27 -12.53
N TYR A 20 0.82 -4.36 -12.77
CA TYR A 20 0.21 -5.56 -13.33
C TYR A 20 -0.98 -5.22 -14.22
N HIS A 21 -1.28 -6.09 -15.17
CA HIS A 21 -2.39 -5.96 -16.12
C HIS A 21 -3.21 -7.25 -16.15
N ASN A 22 -4.51 -7.15 -15.82
CA ASN A 22 -5.43 -8.29 -15.69
C ASN A 22 -5.91 -8.88 -17.04
N SER A 23 -5.60 -8.19 -18.14
CA SER A 23 -5.95 -8.59 -19.50
C SER A 23 -4.70 -8.59 -20.40
N PRO A 24 -3.76 -9.54 -20.23
CA PRO A 24 -2.51 -9.58 -21.01
C PRO A 24 -2.72 -9.60 -22.52
N GLU A 25 -3.87 -10.11 -22.99
CA GLU A 25 -4.26 -10.15 -24.40
C GLU A 25 -4.41 -8.77 -25.04
N LYS A 26 -4.63 -7.72 -24.24
CA LYS A 26 -4.76 -6.33 -24.70
C LYS A 26 -3.44 -5.58 -24.77
N LEU A 27 -2.36 -6.17 -24.26
CA LEU A 27 -1.03 -5.59 -24.34
C LEU A 27 -0.49 -5.72 -25.77
N SER A 28 0.30 -4.73 -26.20
CA SER A 28 1.11 -4.88 -27.40
C SER A 28 2.16 -5.99 -27.22
N GLU A 29 2.71 -6.50 -28.32
CA GLU A 29 3.74 -7.55 -28.25
C GLU A 29 4.98 -7.09 -27.46
N GLN A 30 5.40 -5.85 -27.64
CA GLN A 30 6.51 -5.27 -26.88
C GLN A 30 6.21 -5.22 -25.37
N GLU A 31 4.99 -4.84 -25.00
CA GLU A 31 4.60 -4.84 -23.58
C GLU A 31 4.51 -6.25 -22.99
N LYS A 32 4.16 -7.26 -23.79
CA LYS A 32 4.15 -8.67 -23.37
C LYS A 32 5.57 -9.19 -23.17
N GLU A 33 6.50 -8.86 -24.07
CA GLU A 33 7.92 -9.23 -23.93
C GLU A 33 8.54 -8.61 -22.67
N ASP A 34 8.15 -7.39 -22.33
CA ASP A 34 8.59 -6.69 -21.11
C ASP A 34 7.89 -7.16 -19.83
N SER A 35 6.99 -8.14 -19.91
CA SER A 35 6.17 -8.60 -18.79
C SER A 35 6.34 -10.09 -18.52
N ILE A 36 6.09 -10.48 -17.28
CA ILE A 36 6.04 -11.88 -16.86
C ILE A 36 4.57 -12.29 -16.76
N LEU A 37 4.21 -13.41 -17.39
CA LEU A 37 2.85 -13.96 -17.28
C LEU A 37 2.78 -14.90 -16.09
N ILE A 38 1.86 -14.62 -15.18
CA ILE A 38 1.54 -15.47 -14.03
C ILE A 38 0.06 -15.86 -14.08
N GLU A 39 -0.31 -16.94 -13.41
CA GLU A 39 -1.69 -17.43 -13.42
C GLU A 39 -2.65 -16.51 -12.64
N GLN A 40 -2.20 -16.04 -11.47
CA GLN A 40 -3.01 -15.22 -10.57
C GLN A 40 -2.14 -14.40 -9.61
N LEU A 41 -2.66 -13.25 -9.19
CA LEU A 41 -2.10 -12.48 -8.08
C LEU A 41 -2.72 -12.94 -6.75
N PRO A 42 -1.95 -12.88 -5.65
CA PRO A 42 -2.51 -13.12 -4.32
C PRO A 42 -3.56 -12.06 -3.98
N GLU A 43 -4.58 -12.47 -3.23
CA GLU A 43 -5.56 -11.53 -2.69
C GLU A 43 -4.91 -10.57 -1.70
N LYS A 44 -5.29 -9.31 -1.77
CA LYS A 44 -4.84 -8.27 -0.84
C LYS A 44 -5.92 -8.04 0.21
N GLU A 45 -5.59 -8.33 1.46
CA GLU A 45 -6.42 -7.90 2.58
C GLU A 45 -6.10 -6.44 2.92
N SER A 46 -7.12 -5.65 3.22
CA SER A 46 -6.90 -4.34 3.80
C SER A 46 -6.55 -4.50 5.28
N LYS A 47 -5.32 -4.14 5.67
CA LYS A 47 -4.86 -4.15 7.07
C LYS A 47 -4.68 -2.71 7.56
N PRO A 48 -5.37 -2.28 8.63
CA PRO A 48 -5.25 -0.92 9.16
C PRO A 48 -3.79 -0.54 9.42
N GLY A 49 -3.38 0.64 8.92
CA GLY A 49 -2.03 1.15 9.11
C GLY A 49 -0.93 0.41 8.33
N LYS A 50 -1.27 -0.52 7.43
CA LYS A 50 -0.30 -1.25 6.62
C LYS A 50 -0.52 -1.08 5.12
N VAL A 51 0.58 -1.16 4.36
CA VAL A 51 0.59 -1.19 2.90
C VAL A 51 0.92 -2.60 2.46
N ALA A 52 0.06 -3.18 1.63
CA ALA A 52 0.28 -4.48 0.99
C ALA A 52 1.18 -4.30 -0.24
N GLU A 53 2.39 -4.86 -0.18
CA GLU A 53 3.32 -4.93 -1.30
C GLU A 53 3.41 -6.36 -1.83
N MET A 54 3.35 -6.53 -3.14
CA MET A 54 3.44 -7.85 -3.76
C MET A 54 4.84 -8.10 -4.32
N PHE A 55 5.29 -9.33 -4.20
CA PHE A 55 6.60 -9.80 -4.64
C PHE A 55 6.48 -11.03 -5.50
N TYR A 56 7.47 -11.22 -6.36
CA TYR A 56 7.62 -12.34 -7.28
C TYR A 56 9.02 -12.93 -7.11
N ASN A 57 9.13 -14.25 -7.04
CA ASN A 57 10.39 -14.97 -7.05
C ASN A 57 10.66 -15.50 -8.47
N PRO A 58 11.68 -14.98 -9.18
CA PRO A 58 11.98 -15.41 -10.53
C PRO A 58 12.51 -16.85 -10.64
N GLU A 59 12.96 -17.47 -9.54
CA GLU A 59 13.54 -18.81 -9.55
C GLU A 59 12.47 -19.90 -9.55
N ASN A 60 11.37 -19.69 -8.81
CA ASN A 60 10.31 -20.69 -8.63
C ASN A 60 8.93 -20.22 -9.11
N GLY A 61 8.79 -18.95 -9.53
CA GLY A 61 7.53 -18.37 -10.01
C GLY A 61 6.54 -17.97 -8.91
N GLU A 62 6.94 -18.03 -7.64
CA GLU A 62 6.06 -17.75 -6.50
C GLU A 62 5.71 -16.27 -6.39
N VAL A 63 4.46 -15.98 -6.01
CA VAL A 63 3.97 -14.63 -5.76
C VAL A 63 3.41 -14.54 -4.35
N TRP A 64 3.87 -13.56 -3.56
CA TRP A 64 3.40 -13.35 -2.18
C TRP A 64 3.18 -11.87 -1.85
N THR A 65 2.53 -11.61 -0.72
CA THR A 65 2.27 -10.25 -0.22
C THR A 65 2.96 -10.04 1.12
N GLU A 66 3.70 -8.95 1.25
CA GLU A 66 4.22 -8.46 2.53
C GLU A 66 3.48 -7.20 2.96
N TYR A 67 3.22 -7.08 4.26
CA TYR A 67 2.52 -5.94 4.84
C TYR A 67 3.50 -5.07 5.61
N LYS A 68 3.83 -3.91 5.04
CA LYS A 68 4.71 -2.93 5.68
C LYS A 68 3.89 -1.89 6.41
N GLU A 69 4.47 -1.27 7.44
CA GLU A 69 3.84 -0.11 8.07
C GLU A 69 3.67 0.99 7.03
N LYS A 70 2.48 1.60 6.98
CA LYS A 70 2.28 2.81 6.18
C LYS A 70 3.14 3.89 6.84
N GLU A 71 4.22 4.30 6.18
CA GLU A 71 4.94 5.50 6.59
C GLU A 71 3.91 6.62 6.72
N ARG A 72 3.79 7.18 7.93
CA ARG A 72 2.90 8.31 8.16
C ARG A 72 3.42 9.43 7.28
N ASN A 73 2.60 9.89 6.34
CA ASN A 73 2.85 11.16 5.70
C ASN A 73 2.79 12.21 6.83
N ASP A 74 3.86 12.98 7.02
CA ASP A 74 3.97 14.03 8.03
C ASP A 74 2.74 14.96 8.03
N ARG A 75 2.11 15.16 6.87
CA ARG A 75 0.88 15.93 6.72
C ARG A 75 -0.36 15.26 7.33
N GLU A 76 -0.58 13.97 7.08
CA GLU A 76 -1.70 13.22 7.66
C GLU A 76 -1.55 13.18 9.19
N GLY A 77 -0.32 12.98 9.69
CA GLY A 77 -0.03 13.03 11.12
C GLY A 77 -0.24 14.42 11.73
N MET A 78 0.12 15.49 11.00
CA MET A 78 -0.05 16.87 11.48
C MET A 78 -1.53 17.28 11.54
N GLU A 79 -2.35 16.88 10.57
CA GLU A 79 -3.80 17.15 10.56
C GLU A 79 -4.50 16.48 11.77
N GLU A 80 -4.13 15.23 12.10
CA GLU A 80 -4.63 14.54 13.30
C GLU A 80 -4.21 15.24 14.60
N VAL A 81 -2.95 15.68 14.70
CA VAL A 81 -2.46 16.41 15.88
C VAL A 81 -3.19 17.75 16.05
N VAL A 82 -3.40 18.50 14.97
CA VAL A 82 -4.13 19.77 15.02
C VAL A 82 -5.57 19.55 15.46
N ASN A 83 -6.25 18.53 14.94
CA ASN A 83 -7.61 18.18 15.35
C ASN A 83 -7.68 17.80 16.83
N LEU A 84 -6.70 17.03 17.34
CA LEU A 84 -6.64 16.66 18.75
C LEU A 84 -6.44 17.88 19.64
N LEU A 85 -5.54 18.80 19.26
CA LEU A 85 -5.30 20.04 20.01
C LEU A 85 -6.53 20.94 20.05
N GLN A 86 -7.29 21.03 18.95
CA GLN A 86 -8.56 21.78 18.93
C GLN A 86 -9.60 21.18 19.87
N GLN A 87 -9.74 19.85 19.90
CA GLN A 87 -10.65 19.19 20.83
C GLN A 87 -10.24 19.40 22.29
N ILE A 88 -8.94 19.37 22.59
CA ILE A 88 -8.42 19.66 23.94
C ILE A 88 -8.75 21.09 24.33
N ASN A 89 -8.49 22.07 23.47
CA ASN A 89 -8.78 23.48 23.75
C ASN A 89 -10.28 23.72 24.00
N GLN A 90 -11.17 23.17 23.17
CA GLN A 90 -12.61 23.28 23.37
C GLN A 90 -13.06 22.66 24.70
N ARG A 91 -12.47 21.54 25.10
CA ARG A 91 -12.75 20.94 26.42
C ARG A 91 -12.27 21.82 27.56
N LEU A 92 -11.09 22.42 27.46
CA LEU A 92 -10.57 23.33 28.48
C LEU A 92 -11.47 24.58 28.61
N GLU A 93 -11.85 25.22 27.50
CA GLU A 93 -12.77 26.37 27.52
C GLU A 93 -14.11 26.01 28.18
N SER A 94 -14.64 24.82 27.90
CA SER A 94 -15.89 24.34 28.52
C SER A 94 -15.76 24.05 30.03
N ILE A 95 -14.55 23.75 30.51
CA ILE A 95 -14.26 23.51 31.92
C ILE A 95 -14.13 24.84 32.64
N ASP A 96 -13.39 25.80 32.07
CA ASP A 96 -13.22 27.13 32.65
C ASP A 96 -14.58 27.84 32.82
N GLN A 97 -15.46 27.76 31.81
CA GLN A 97 -16.82 28.31 31.91
C GLN A 97 -17.70 27.65 32.99
N LYS A 98 -17.41 26.41 33.40
CA LYS A 98 -18.13 25.71 34.48
C LYS A 98 -17.57 26.00 35.87
N ILE A 99 -16.35 26.52 35.96
CA ILE A 99 -15.70 26.88 37.22
C ILE A 99 -16.03 28.33 37.60
N ASP A 100 -16.23 29.20 36.60
CA ASP A 100 -16.54 30.63 36.79
C ASP A 100 -18.04 30.96 36.91
N GLY A 101 -18.95 29.98 36.87
CA GLY A 101 -20.41 30.14 36.99
C GLY A 101 -21.00 29.46 38.22
#